data_AF-A0A9N8DN01-F1
#
_entry.id   AF-A0A9N8DN01-F1
#
_cell.length_a   1.000
_cell.length_b   1.000
_cell.length_c   1.000
_cell.angle_alpha   90.00
_cell.angle_beta   90.00
_cell.angle_gamma   90.00
#
_symmetry.space_group_name_H-M   'P 1'
#
loop_
_entity.id
_entity.type
_entity.pdbx_description
1 polymer ?
#
loop_
_entity_poly.entity_id
_entity_poly.type
_entity_poly.pdbx_seq_one_letter_code
_entity_poly.pdbx_strand_id
1 'polypeptide(L)'
;MKVLAQATKMYLRQAAPRTVARCSLSTLATSTTTATSPLAASCSCPCGPNCRCGPTCSCSSSLGKKTNTKITRRSMSTMDDLKTGTEAYMGLYPEASTDGALRLGNIIPDFACETTHGYWESFHEWKKGKWAILFSHPADFTPVCTTEIGRLASSTILGVMDCLVATLSVDPVKSHNDWLQDVVAHCENKIEVKFPIIGDADRKVSTAFGMLDEKTSDDQELPLTIRAVFIINPENKLMLSLNYPACVGRNMDEIVRCVEALQLSYEKSIATPANWPNNHEEILMPDGSHSSEYKGSVFLLPTVSEEEANERYPGFHTCDVPSKIPYLRLVKAEDVEK
;
A
#
# COMPACT_ATOMS: atom_id res chain seq x y z
N MET A 1 32.63 -15.97 -23.57
CA MET A 1 33.02 -14.98 -24.63
C MET A 1 31.88 -14.58 -25.57
N LYS A 2 30.88 -15.43 -25.88
CA LYS A 2 29.71 -15.02 -26.69
C LYS A 2 28.61 -14.27 -25.91
N VAL A 3 28.48 -14.49 -24.60
CA VAL A 3 27.49 -13.80 -23.74
C VAL A 3 27.88 -12.34 -23.46
N LEU A 4 29.17 -12.05 -23.33
CA LEU A 4 29.67 -10.68 -23.10
C LEU A 4 29.47 -9.75 -24.32
N ALA A 5 29.45 -10.32 -25.54
CA ALA A 5 29.28 -9.54 -26.77
C ALA A 5 27.83 -9.05 -27.00
N GLN A 6 26.85 -9.66 -26.33
CA GLN A 6 25.44 -9.32 -26.48
C GLN A 6 25.04 -8.16 -25.54
N ALA A 7 25.61 -8.11 -24.34
CA ALA A 7 25.41 -7.01 -23.39
C ALA A 7 26.03 -5.68 -23.89
N THR A 8 27.22 -5.71 -24.51
CA THR A 8 27.89 -4.49 -24.98
C THR A 8 27.19 -3.84 -26.19
N LYS A 9 26.47 -4.62 -27.00
CA LYS A 9 25.73 -4.10 -28.16
C LYS A 9 24.45 -3.35 -27.79
N MET A 10 23.85 -3.65 -26.63
CA MET A 10 22.67 -2.94 -26.11
C MET A 10 23.03 -1.55 -25.57
N TYR A 11 24.19 -1.41 -24.92
CA TYR A 11 24.57 -0.16 -24.26
C TYR A 11 25.01 0.94 -25.25
N LEU A 12 25.66 0.58 -26.36
CA LEU A 12 26.20 1.54 -27.33
C LEU A 12 25.17 2.14 -28.29
N ARG A 13 23.93 1.62 -28.34
CA ARG A 13 22.85 2.16 -29.19
C ARG A 13 22.06 3.31 -28.56
N GLN A 14 22.19 3.53 -27.26
CA GLN A 14 21.47 4.60 -26.53
C GLN A 14 22.16 5.97 -26.61
N ALA A 15 23.38 6.06 -27.17
CA ALA A 15 24.18 7.28 -27.19
C ALA A 15 24.16 8.06 -28.53
N ALA A 16 23.12 7.90 -29.35
CA ALA A 16 22.94 8.74 -30.54
C ALA A 16 22.18 10.04 -30.16
N PRO A 17 22.73 11.24 -30.43
CA PRO A 17 22.09 12.50 -30.03
C PRO A 17 20.86 12.76 -30.89
N ARG A 18 19.68 12.81 -30.25
CA ARG A 18 18.44 13.26 -30.92
C ARG A 18 18.45 14.78 -31.06
N THR A 19 18.30 15.24 -32.30
CA THR A 19 18.21 16.64 -32.68
C THR A 19 16.95 17.28 -32.10
N VAL A 20 17.10 18.36 -31.33
CA VAL A 20 15.99 19.09 -30.71
C VAL A 20 15.38 20.05 -31.75
N ALA A 21 14.11 19.86 -32.11
CA ALA A 21 13.35 20.82 -32.88
C ALA A 21 12.98 22.02 -31.98
N ARG A 22 13.43 23.22 -32.35
CA ARG A 22 13.06 24.49 -31.71
C ARG A 22 11.62 24.86 -32.05
N CYS A 23 10.77 25.02 -31.04
CA CYS A 23 9.50 25.72 -31.16
C CYS A 23 9.70 27.17 -30.69
N SER A 24 9.50 28.12 -31.61
CA SER A 24 9.69 29.55 -31.40
C SER A 24 8.59 30.15 -30.53
N LEU A 25 8.98 30.92 -29.51
CA LEU A 25 8.10 31.84 -28.78
C LEU A 25 7.63 32.95 -29.72
N SER A 26 6.33 33.27 -29.67
CA SER A 26 5.81 34.57 -30.08
C SER A 26 5.00 35.17 -28.94
N THR A 27 5.30 36.44 -28.68
CA THR A 27 4.83 37.29 -27.57
C THR A 27 3.52 38.00 -27.96
N LEU A 28 2.87 38.61 -26.95
CA LEU A 28 1.77 39.61 -26.97
C LEU A 28 0.35 39.01 -26.78
N ALA A 29 -0.57 39.56 -25.98
CA ALA A 29 -0.60 40.79 -25.18
C ALA A 29 -1.61 40.66 -24.02
N THR A 30 -1.43 41.52 -23.03
CA THR A 30 -2.32 41.86 -21.91
C THR A 30 -3.73 42.30 -22.32
N SER A 31 -4.75 41.88 -21.56
CA SER A 31 -5.83 42.79 -21.13
C SER A 31 -6.50 42.26 -19.86
N THR A 32 -6.74 43.19 -18.93
CA THR A 32 -7.44 43.07 -17.67
C THR A 32 -8.96 43.10 -17.89
N THR A 33 -9.74 42.35 -17.10
CA THR A 33 -10.99 42.84 -16.49
C THR A 33 -11.56 41.83 -15.48
N THR A 34 -12.21 42.42 -14.48
CA THR A 34 -12.73 41.89 -13.22
C THR A 34 -14.10 41.20 -13.31
N ALA A 35 -14.39 40.37 -12.31
CA ALA A 35 -15.63 40.30 -11.51
C ALA A 35 -16.50 39.01 -11.60
N THR A 36 -16.72 38.46 -10.38
CA THR A 36 -17.95 37.90 -9.79
C THR A 36 -18.58 36.59 -10.32
N SER A 37 -18.56 35.56 -9.44
CA SER A 37 -19.53 34.45 -9.36
C SER A 37 -20.91 34.95 -8.85
N PRO A 38 -22.05 34.21 -9.01
CA PRO A 38 -22.28 33.00 -8.21
C PRO A 38 -23.09 31.85 -8.89
N LEU A 39 -23.01 30.71 -8.19
CA LEU A 39 -23.80 29.48 -8.22
C LEU A 39 -25.24 29.59 -8.78
N ALA A 40 -25.62 28.63 -9.64
CA ALA A 40 -27.01 28.26 -9.89
C ALA A 40 -27.18 26.73 -9.71
N ALA A 41 -27.94 26.35 -8.69
CA ALA A 41 -28.46 25.02 -8.47
C ALA A 41 -29.62 24.76 -9.45
N SER A 42 -29.55 23.69 -10.22
CA SER A 42 -30.60 23.25 -11.13
C SER A 42 -31.67 22.46 -10.38
N CYS A 43 -32.84 23.09 -10.15
CA CYS A 43 -34.07 22.37 -9.79
C CYS A 43 -34.79 21.93 -11.08
N SER A 44 -34.90 20.62 -11.28
CA SER A 44 -35.64 19.99 -12.37
C SER A 44 -37.12 19.83 -11.99
N CYS A 45 -37.99 20.70 -12.52
CA CYS A 45 -39.43 20.48 -12.52
C CYS A 45 -39.87 19.73 -13.78
N PRO A 46 -40.68 18.66 -13.68
CA PRO A 46 -41.15 17.88 -14.82
C PRO A 46 -42.47 18.47 -15.35
N CYS A 47 -42.40 19.58 -16.09
CA CYS A 47 -43.55 20.07 -16.86
C CYS A 47 -43.08 20.48 -18.26
N GLY A 48 -43.60 19.76 -19.27
CA GLY A 48 -43.22 19.92 -20.68
C GLY A 48 -43.62 21.28 -21.29
N PRO A 49 -43.19 21.55 -22.53
CA PRO A 49 -43.01 22.90 -23.08
C PRO A 49 -44.30 23.67 -23.44
N ASN A 50 -45.47 23.34 -22.88
CA ASN A 50 -46.73 24.02 -23.17
C ASN A 50 -47.60 24.36 -21.95
N CYS A 51 -47.03 24.43 -20.74
CA CYS A 51 -47.78 24.88 -19.56
C CYS A 51 -47.66 26.40 -19.36
N ARG A 52 -48.76 27.14 -19.64
CA ARG A 52 -48.97 28.52 -19.16
C ARG A 52 -49.46 28.46 -17.70
N CYS A 53 -48.57 28.70 -16.74
CA CYS A 53 -48.94 28.85 -15.33
C CYS A 53 -49.56 30.25 -15.09
N GLY A 54 -50.86 30.28 -14.84
CA GLY A 54 -51.57 31.45 -14.28
C GLY A 54 -51.33 31.61 -12.77
N PRO A 55 -51.74 32.73 -12.15
CA PRO A 55 -51.22 33.20 -10.85
C PRO A 55 -51.83 32.52 -9.61
N THR A 56 -52.21 31.24 -9.69
CA THR A 56 -52.92 30.55 -8.59
C THR A 56 -52.40 29.14 -8.32
N CYS A 57 -51.08 28.96 -8.23
CA CYS A 57 -50.49 27.73 -7.68
C CYS A 57 -50.10 27.93 -6.21
N SER A 58 -51.00 27.53 -5.31
CA SER A 58 -50.77 27.47 -3.86
C SER A 58 -50.35 26.05 -3.47
N CYS A 59 -49.11 25.86 -3.03
CA CYS A 59 -48.64 24.60 -2.45
C CYS A 59 -48.89 24.61 -0.93
N SER A 60 -49.93 23.90 -0.50
CA SER A 60 -50.33 23.70 0.90
C SER A 60 -49.41 22.70 1.62
N SER A 61 -48.98 23.05 2.84
CA SER A 61 -48.23 22.21 3.76
C SER A 61 -49.16 21.22 4.49
N SER A 62 -48.91 19.92 4.36
CA SER A 62 -49.60 18.87 5.13
C SER A 62 -48.72 18.37 6.28
N LEU A 63 -49.21 18.54 7.51
CA LEU A 63 -48.63 18.03 8.75
C LEU A 63 -48.47 16.51 8.74
N GLY A 64 -47.23 16.04 8.93
CA GLY A 64 -46.87 14.64 9.23
C GLY A 64 -46.72 14.42 10.74
N LYS A 65 -47.31 13.33 11.22
CA LYS A 65 -47.46 12.91 12.63
C LYS A 65 -46.15 12.85 13.43
N LYS A 66 -46.17 13.37 14.67
CA LYS A 66 -45.13 13.15 15.68
C LYS A 66 -45.20 11.70 16.17
N THR A 67 -44.25 10.86 15.78
CA THR A 67 -43.97 9.59 16.46
C THR A 67 -43.00 9.83 17.60
N ASN A 68 -43.42 9.43 18.80
CA ASN A 68 -42.66 9.55 20.04
C ASN A 68 -41.55 8.48 20.03
N THR A 69 -40.34 8.83 19.60
CA THR A 69 -39.20 7.91 19.61
C THR A 69 -38.70 7.77 21.04
N LYS A 70 -39.00 6.63 21.66
CA LYS A 70 -38.47 6.19 22.94
C LYS A 70 -36.93 6.22 22.85
N ILE A 71 -36.29 7.13 23.59
CA ILE A 71 -34.84 7.13 23.76
C ILE A 71 -34.51 5.88 24.56
N THR A 72 -34.21 4.78 23.87
CA THR A 72 -33.52 3.66 24.48
C THR A 72 -32.11 4.14 24.80
N ARG A 73 -31.80 4.24 26.09
CA ARG A 73 -30.44 4.36 26.63
C ARG A 73 -29.58 3.34 25.87
N ARG A 74 -28.70 3.78 24.98
CA ARG A 74 -27.65 2.89 24.46
C ARG A 74 -26.92 2.35 25.68
N SER A 75 -26.87 1.03 25.82
CA SER A 75 -25.95 0.42 26.77
C SER A 75 -24.56 0.95 26.43
N MET A 76 -23.81 1.38 27.44
CA MET A 76 -22.39 1.64 27.29
C MET A 76 -21.79 0.35 26.73
N SER A 77 -21.24 0.42 25.52
CA SER A 77 -20.46 -0.66 24.95
C SER A 77 -19.28 -0.94 25.87
N THR A 78 -19.03 -2.21 26.16
CA THR A 78 -17.87 -2.64 26.92
C THR A 78 -16.60 -2.39 26.09
N MET A 79 -15.45 -2.20 26.74
CA MET A 79 -14.18 -1.86 26.08
C MET A 79 -13.74 -2.89 25.02
N ASP A 80 -14.24 -4.12 25.09
CA ASP A 80 -14.04 -5.19 24.10
C ASP A 80 -14.75 -4.95 22.75
N ASP A 81 -15.65 -3.96 22.67
CA ASP A 81 -16.39 -3.61 21.44
C ASP A 81 -15.71 -2.50 20.62
N LEU A 82 -14.54 -2.01 21.06
CA LEU A 82 -13.78 -0.98 20.35
C LEU A 82 -13.04 -1.61 19.18
N LYS A 83 -13.55 -1.35 17.98
CA LYS A 83 -12.87 -1.56 16.69
C LYS A 83 -11.38 -1.22 16.84
N THR A 84 -10.50 -2.20 16.64
CA THR A 84 -9.04 -1.96 16.61
C THR A 84 -8.70 -0.85 15.60
N GLY A 85 -7.53 -0.24 15.72
CA GLY A 85 -7.05 0.76 14.74
C GLY A 85 -7.22 0.28 13.29
N THR A 86 -6.97 -1.01 13.08
CA THR A 86 -7.33 -1.77 11.88
C THR A 86 -8.78 -1.60 11.48
N GLU A 87 -9.75 -1.99 12.29
CA GLU A 87 -11.13 -2.09 11.81
C GLU A 87 -11.70 -0.71 11.42
N ALA A 88 -11.21 0.38 12.03
CA ALA A 88 -11.48 1.74 11.57
C ALA A 88 -10.81 2.06 10.22
N TYR A 89 -9.54 1.69 10.03
CA TYR A 89 -8.80 1.93 8.78
C TYR A 89 -9.26 1.03 7.63
N MET A 90 -9.47 -0.27 7.89
CA MET A 90 -9.98 -1.26 6.94
C MET A 90 -11.43 -0.98 6.52
N GLY A 91 -12.23 -0.34 7.38
CA GLY A 91 -13.58 0.09 7.03
C GLY A 91 -13.61 1.21 5.98
N LEU A 92 -12.49 1.88 5.71
CA LEU A 92 -12.39 2.91 4.67
C LEU A 92 -12.24 2.34 3.25
N TYR A 93 -11.81 1.08 3.14
CA TYR A 93 -11.49 0.47 1.86
C TYR A 93 -12.52 -0.59 1.48
N PRO A 94 -13.09 -0.53 0.26
CA PRO A 94 -13.98 -1.57 -0.22
C PRO A 94 -13.21 -2.89 -0.40
N GLU A 95 -13.87 -4.00 -0.12
CA GLU A 95 -13.26 -5.34 -0.21
C GLU A 95 -13.04 -5.81 -1.66
N ALA A 96 -13.67 -5.15 -2.63
CA ALA A 96 -13.50 -5.42 -4.05
C ALA A 96 -13.34 -4.11 -4.83
N SER A 97 -12.52 -4.14 -5.88
CA SER A 97 -12.44 -3.04 -6.85
C SER A 97 -13.57 -3.15 -7.88
N THR A 98 -14.04 -2.00 -8.36
CA THR A 98 -15.07 -1.91 -9.40
C THR A 98 -14.53 -2.01 -10.82
N ASP A 99 -13.21 -1.87 -11.00
CA ASP A 99 -12.54 -1.82 -12.32
C ASP A 99 -11.60 -3.01 -12.59
N GLY A 100 -11.59 -4.01 -11.70
CA GLY A 100 -10.74 -5.19 -11.82
C GLY A 100 -9.28 -4.98 -11.43
N ALA A 101 -8.83 -3.75 -11.15
CA ALA A 101 -7.49 -3.51 -10.63
C ALA A 101 -7.43 -3.76 -9.12
N LEU A 102 -6.37 -4.43 -8.66
CA LEU A 102 -6.18 -4.69 -7.24
C LEU A 102 -5.78 -3.40 -6.49
N ARG A 103 -6.54 -3.04 -5.45
CA ARG A 103 -6.34 -1.81 -4.65
C ARG A 103 -6.18 -2.14 -3.17
N LEU A 104 -5.69 -1.17 -2.39
CA LEU A 104 -5.60 -1.30 -0.94
C LEU A 104 -6.95 -1.66 -0.32
N GLY A 105 -6.93 -2.59 0.63
CA GLY A 105 -8.09 -3.14 1.34
C GLY A 105 -8.91 -4.16 0.56
N ASN A 106 -8.64 -4.37 -0.73
CA ASN A 106 -9.28 -5.45 -1.47
C ASN A 106 -8.84 -6.81 -0.94
N ILE A 107 -9.77 -7.75 -0.88
CA ILE A 107 -9.43 -9.17 -0.71
C ILE A 107 -8.69 -9.60 -1.98
N ILE A 108 -7.48 -10.08 -1.83
CA ILE A 108 -6.67 -10.55 -2.95
C ILE A 108 -7.30 -11.78 -3.61
N PRO A 109 -7.17 -11.96 -4.93
CA PRO A 109 -7.65 -13.17 -5.60
C PRO A 109 -7.04 -14.41 -4.96
N ASP A 110 -7.87 -15.42 -4.69
CA ASP A 110 -7.35 -16.75 -4.35
C ASP A 110 -6.99 -17.51 -5.63
N PHE A 111 -5.93 -18.31 -5.58
CA PHE A 111 -5.41 -19.00 -6.75
C PHE A 111 -4.74 -20.32 -6.37
N ALA A 112 -4.80 -21.26 -7.31
CA ALA A 112 -4.02 -22.49 -7.29
C ALA A 112 -2.75 -22.30 -8.13
N CYS A 113 -1.62 -22.87 -7.70
CA CYS A 113 -0.36 -22.76 -8.44
C CYS A 113 0.63 -23.88 -8.10
N GLU A 114 1.59 -24.09 -9.00
CA GLU A 114 2.77 -24.92 -8.72
C GLU A 114 3.87 -24.07 -8.06
N THR A 115 4.51 -24.63 -7.04
CA THR A 115 5.64 -23.99 -6.36
C THR A 115 6.81 -24.95 -6.17
N THR A 116 7.97 -24.42 -5.82
CA THR A 116 9.14 -25.23 -5.40
C THR A 116 8.86 -26.12 -4.19
N HIS A 117 7.82 -25.83 -3.40
CA HIS A 117 7.43 -26.61 -2.22
C HIS A 117 6.21 -27.53 -2.49
N GLY A 118 5.81 -27.70 -3.75
CA GLY A 118 4.66 -28.49 -4.15
C GLY A 118 3.49 -27.65 -4.64
N TYR A 119 2.38 -28.33 -4.94
CA TYR A 119 1.18 -27.69 -5.48
C TYR A 119 0.33 -27.06 -4.38
N TRP A 120 -0.20 -25.87 -4.64
CA TRP A 120 -1.21 -25.22 -3.82
C TRP A 120 -2.54 -25.24 -4.53
N GLU A 121 -3.57 -25.72 -3.83
CA GLU A 121 -4.97 -25.58 -4.26
C GLU A 121 -5.49 -24.15 -4.00
N SER A 122 -4.94 -23.48 -2.99
CA SER A 122 -5.36 -22.14 -2.55
C SER A 122 -4.20 -21.42 -1.85
N PHE A 123 -3.94 -20.18 -2.26
CA PHE A 123 -3.00 -19.29 -1.59
C PHE A 123 -3.51 -18.87 -0.22
N HIS A 124 -4.83 -18.66 -0.10
CA HIS A 124 -5.46 -18.28 1.17
C HIS A 124 -5.29 -19.38 2.23
N GLU A 125 -5.44 -20.65 1.83
CA GLU A 125 -5.21 -21.81 2.71
C GLU A 125 -3.73 -22.00 3.07
N TRP A 126 -2.80 -21.78 2.12
CA TRP A 126 -1.37 -21.78 2.42
C TRP A 126 -1.00 -20.74 3.49
N LYS A 127 -1.55 -19.53 3.34
CA LYS A 127 -1.32 -18.41 4.26
C LYS A 127 -1.98 -18.62 5.63
N LYS A 128 -3.12 -19.32 5.68
CA LYS A 128 -3.82 -19.76 6.91
C LYS A 128 -3.99 -18.64 7.96
N GLY A 129 -4.44 -17.47 7.53
CA GLY A 129 -4.69 -16.34 8.42
C GLY A 129 -3.43 -15.63 8.95
N LYS A 130 -2.23 -15.94 8.46
CA LYS A 130 -1.00 -15.21 8.81
C LYS A 130 -0.80 -13.99 7.93
N TRP A 131 0.11 -13.09 8.29
CA TRP A 131 0.61 -12.09 7.34
C TRP A 131 1.40 -12.77 6.22
N ALA A 132 1.36 -12.24 5.00
CA ALA A 132 2.16 -12.75 3.90
C ALA A 132 2.70 -11.66 2.98
N ILE A 133 3.89 -11.90 2.44
CA ILE A 133 4.46 -11.16 1.33
C ILE A 133 4.37 -12.02 0.07
N LEU A 134 3.82 -11.45 -1.01
CA LEU A 134 3.96 -11.96 -2.37
C LEU A 134 4.94 -11.06 -3.14
N PHE A 135 6.06 -11.63 -3.58
CA PHE A 135 7.18 -10.89 -4.14
C PHE A 135 7.53 -11.38 -5.54
N SER A 136 7.29 -10.58 -6.57
CA SER A 136 7.63 -10.99 -7.94
C SER A 136 9.05 -10.61 -8.33
N HIS A 137 9.70 -11.39 -9.21
CA HIS A 137 10.96 -11.05 -9.85
C HIS A 137 10.87 -11.32 -11.36
N PRO A 138 11.49 -10.50 -12.24
CA PRO A 138 11.27 -10.62 -13.68
C PRO A 138 11.59 -11.98 -14.30
N ALA A 139 12.74 -12.57 -13.95
CA ALA A 139 13.17 -13.85 -14.48
C ALA A 139 14.28 -14.47 -13.61
N ASP A 140 14.33 -15.79 -13.61
CA ASP A 140 15.45 -16.59 -13.10
C ASP A 140 16.75 -16.31 -13.88
N PHE A 141 17.89 -16.70 -13.32
CA PHE A 141 19.22 -16.54 -13.94
C PHE A 141 19.57 -15.07 -14.30
N THR A 142 19.01 -14.10 -13.57
CA THR A 142 19.33 -12.68 -13.74
C THR A 142 19.98 -12.09 -12.48
N PRO A 143 20.98 -11.19 -12.63
CA PRO A 143 21.86 -10.83 -11.54
C PRO A 143 21.15 -10.15 -10.37
N VAL A 144 20.27 -9.18 -10.64
CA VAL A 144 19.55 -8.45 -9.58
C VAL A 144 18.60 -9.38 -8.83
N CYS A 145 17.86 -10.25 -9.54
CA CYS A 145 16.98 -11.22 -8.91
C CYS A 145 17.75 -12.17 -7.99
N THR A 146 18.95 -12.60 -8.40
CA THR A 146 19.81 -13.47 -7.57
C THR A 146 20.19 -12.78 -6.26
N THR A 147 20.54 -11.49 -6.31
CA THR A 147 20.85 -10.72 -5.10
C THR A 147 19.64 -10.51 -4.19
N GLU A 148 18.44 -10.33 -4.76
CA GLU A 148 17.22 -10.09 -4.01
C GLU A 148 16.75 -11.35 -3.27
N ILE A 149 16.68 -12.50 -3.96
CA ILE A 149 16.30 -13.76 -3.33
C ILE A 149 17.33 -14.17 -2.27
N GLY A 150 18.63 -13.97 -2.55
CA GLY A 150 19.68 -14.22 -1.56
C GLY A 150 19.52 -13.37 -0.30
N ARG A 151 19.22 -12.07 -0.46
CA ARG A 151 18.97 -11.18 0.69
C ARG A 151 17.72 -11.59 1.46
N LEU A 152 16.63 -11.92 0.77
CA LEU A 152 15.38 -12.35 1.40
C LEU A 152 15.58 -13.66 2.20
N ALA A 153 16.33 -14.61 1.66
CA ALA A 153 16.67 -15.87 2.32
C ALA A 153 17.61 -15.71 3.52
N SER A 154 18.47 -14.68 3.51
CA SER A 154 19.32 -14.34 4.66
C SER A 154 18.56 -13.67 5.81
N SER A 155 17.35 -13.17 5.55
CA SER A 155 16.56 -12.43 6.53
C SER A 155 15.75 -13.36 7.42
N THR A 156 16.01 -13.33 8.73
CA THR A 156 15.25 -14.11 9.72
C THR A 156 14.08 -13.33 10.32
N ILE A 157 14.08 -12.01 10.19
CA ILE A 157 13.15 -11.11 10.90
C ILE A 157 11.70 -11.32 10.47
N LEU A 158 11.44 -11.61 9.19
CA LEU A 158 10.08 -11.87 8.69
C LEU A 158 9.48 -13.12 9.36
N GLY A 159 10.29 -14.15 9.59
CA GLY A 159 9.86 -15.35 10.33
C GLY A 159 9.60 -15.07 11.82
N VAL A 160 10.37 -14.17 12.44
CA VAL A 160 10.15 -13.73 13.83
C VAL A 160 8.83 -12.95 13.95
N MET A 161 8.47 -12.16 12.93
CA MET A 161 7.21 -11.41 12.85
C MET A 161 6.01 -12.28 12.40
N ASP A 162 6.16 -13.60 12.34
CA ASP A 162 5.16 -14.55 11.81
C ASP A 162 4.59 -14.14 10.43
N CYS A 163 5.43 -13.53 9.60
CA CYS A 163 5.10 -13.10 8.24
C CYS A 163 5.64 -14.13 7.24
N LEU A 164 4.73 -14.77 6.52
CA LEU A 164 5.06 -15.71 5.46
C LEU A 164 5.59 -15.00 4.23
N VAL A 165 6.45 -15.67 3.46
CA VAL A 165 7.00 -15.15 2.22
C VAL A 165 6.74 -16.16 1.13
N ALA A 166 6.27 -15.69 -0.02
CA ALA A 166 6.26 -16.42 -1.29
C ALA A 166 6.80 -15.50 -2.38
N THR A 167 7.66 -16.03 -3.24
CA THR A 167 8.15 -15.30 -4.40
C THR A 167 7.55 -15.86 -5.69
N LEU A 168 7.65 -15.12 -6.79
CA LEU A 168 7.01 -15.49 -8.06
C LEU A 168 7.81 -14.97 -9.25
N SER A 169 7.97 -15.79 -10.29
CA SER A 169 8.23 -15.30 -11.64
C SER A 169 7.43 -16.09 -12.66
N VAL A 170 7.53 -15.68 -13.92
CA VAL A 170 6.87 -16.34 -15.05
C VAL A 170 7.65 -17.56 -15.58
N ASP A 171 8.73 -17.95 -14.90
CA ASP A 171 9.50 -19.16 -15.18
C ASP A 171 8.80 -20.38 -14.56
N PRO A 172 8.98 -21.60 -15.12
CA PRO A 172 8.42 -22.81 -14.52
C PRO A 172 9.21 -23.24 -13.27
N VAL A 173 8.58 -23.99 -12.37
CA VAL A 173 9.18 -24.49 -11.11
C VAL A 173 10.51 -25.21 -11.30
N LYS A 174 10.67 -25.95 -12.41
CA LYS A 174 11.94 -26.60 -12.74
C LYS A 174 13.09 -25.59 -12.88
N SER A 175 12.84 -24.46 -13.53
CA SER A 175 13.82 -23.37 -13.68
C SER A 175 14.22 -22.83 -12.30
N HIS A 176 13.25 -22.60 -11.42
CA HIS A 176 13.53 -22.10 -10.07
C HIS A 176 14.45 -23.03 -9.29
N ASN A 177 14.19 -24.35 -9.32
CA ASN A 177 15.02 -25.33 -8.62
C ASN A 177 16.46 -25.38 -9.15
N ASP A 178 16.63 -25.25 -10.47
CA ASP A 178 17.96 -25.19 -11.10
C ASP A 178 18.66 -23.87 -10.70
N TRP A 179 17.96 -22.73 -10.76
CA TRP A 179 18.49 -21.40 -10.44
C TRP A 179 18.81 -21.18 -8.96
N LEU A 180 18.06 -21.78 -8.05
CA LEU A 180 18.29 -21.66 -6.60
C LEU A 180 19.70 -22.10 -6.20
N GLN A 181 20.33 -23.02 -6.94
CA GLN A 181 21.72 -23.41 -6.72
C GLN A 181 22.68 -22.23 -6.95
N ASP A 182 22.44 -21.41 -7.98
CA ASP A 182 23.23 -20.21 -8.25
C ASP A 182 23.01 -19.14 -7.18
N VAL A 183 21.79 -18.99 -6.67
CA VAL A 183 21.48 -18.07 -5.57
C VAL A 183 22.26 -18.45 -4.31
N VAL A 184 22.22 -19.72 -3.93
CA VAL A 184 22.94 -20.24 -2.76
C VAL A 184 24.46 -20.10 -2.96
N ALA A 185 24.97 -20.43 -4.15
CA ALA A 185 26.39 -20.29 -4.48
C ALA A 185 26.85 -18.83 -4.46
N HIS A 186 26.05 -17.89 -4.97
CA HIS A 186 26.34 -16.46 -4.92
C HIS A 186 26.45 -15.94 -3.49
N CYS A 187 25.67 -16.50 -2.57
CA CYS A 187 25.72 -16.22 -1.14
C CYS A 187 26.70 -17.11 -0.37
N GLU A 188 27.73 -17.65 -1.05
CA GLU A 188 28.81 -18.46 -0.47
C GLU A 188 28.31 -19.71 0.30
N ASN A 189 27.16 -20.26 -0.09
CA ASN A 189 26.47 -21.37 0.57
C ASN A 189 26.11 -21.10 2.05
N LYS A 190 25.93 -19.83 2.43
CA LYS A 190 25.61 -19.40 3.81
C LYS A 190 24.12 -19.22 4.07
N ILE A 191 23.28 -19.46 3.07
CA ILE A 191 21.83 -19.27 3.15
C ILE A 191 21.10 -20.56 2.79
N GLU A 192 19.85 -20.64 3.24
CA GLU A 192 18.89 -21.66 2.82
C GLU A 192 17.61 -20.93 2.41
N VAL A 193 17.09 -21.23 1.21
CA VAL A 193 15.84 -20.64 0.73
C VAL A 193 14.67 -21.45 1.28
N LYS A 194 14.04 -20.93 2.33
CA LYS A 194 12.96 -21.60 3.08
C LYS A 194 11.55 -21.21 2.65
N PHE A 195 11.45 -20.31 1.68
CA PHE A 195 10.17 -19.88 1.12
C PHE A 195 9.93 -20.47 -0.27
N PRO A 196 8.67 -20.73 -0.61
CA PRO A 196 8.25 -21.20 -1.92
C PRO A 196 8.49 -20.14 -3.01
N ILE A 197 8.88 -20.58 -4.21
CA ILE A 197 8.83 -19.79 -5.43
C ILE A 197 7.72 -20.35 -6.32
N ILE A 198 6.75 -19.51 -6.66
CA ILE A 198 5.61 -19.82 -7.51
C ILE A 198 6.05 -19.75 -8.97
N GLY A 199 5.79 -20.81 -9.73
CA GLY A 199 5.98 -20.83 -11.17
C GLY A 199 4.71 -20.40 -11.91
N ASP A 200 4.70 -19.18 -12.44
CA ASP A 200 3.55 -18.58 -13.13
C ASP A 200 3.73 -18.58 -14.65
N ALA A 201 4.04 -19.76 -15.20
CA ALA A 201 4.34 -19.90 -16.63
C ALA A 201 3.15 -19.57 -17.54
N ASP A 202 1.92 -19.63 -17.06
CA ASP A 202 0.73 -19.19 -17.80
C ASP A 202 0.33 -17.73 -17.54
N ARG A 203 1.09 -17.01 -16.69
CA ARG A 203 0.93 -15.60 -16.34
C ARG A 203 -0.40 -15.26 -15.65
N LYS A 204 -1.14 -16.26 -15.15
CA LYS A 204 -2.46 -16.01 -14.54
C LYS A 204 -2.34 -15.19 -13.27
N VAL A 205 -1.42 -15.55 -12.38
CA VAL A 205 -1.24 -14.85 -11.10
C VAL A 205 -0.69 -13.44 -11.35
N SER A 206 0.32 -13.33 -12.22
CA SER A 206 0.93 -12.05 -12.59
C SER A 206 -0.09 -11.09 -13.22
N THR A 207 -1.01 -11.60 -14.03
CA THR A 207 -2.09 -10.79 -14.63
C THR A 207 -3.07 -10.34 -13.56
N ALA A 208 -3.53 -11.25 -12.68
CA ALA A 208 -4.51 -10.94 -11.64
C ALA A 208 -4.00 -9.87 -10.64
N PHE A 209 -2.69 -9.83 -10.40
CA PHE A 209 -2.06 -8.84 -9.53
C PHE A 209 -1.49 -7.62 -10.27
N GLY A 210 -1.66 -7.53 -11.60
CA GLY A 210 -1.13 -6.40 -12.38
C GLY A 210 0.39 -6.29 -12.37
N MET A 211 1.09 -7.42 -12.30
CA MET A 211 2.55 -7.49 -12.21
C MET A 211 3.24 -7.49 -13.58
N LEU A 212 2.53 -7.57 -14.70
CA LEU A 212 3.13 -7.68 -16.03
C LEU A 212 3.49 -6.29 -16.59
N ASP A 213 4.68 -6.16 -17.16
CA ASP A 213 5.06 -4.97 -17.94
C ASP A 213 4.79 -5.24 -19.43
N GLU A 214 3.73 -4.63 -19.97
CA GLU A 214 3.29 -4.79 -21.37
C GLU A 214 4.40 -4.51 -22.41
N LYS A 215 5.49 -3.81 -22.04
CA LYS A 215 6.58 -3.42 -22.95
C LYS A 215 7.93 -4.07 -22.64
N THR A 216 8.00 -5.13 -21.84
CA THR A 216 9.29 -5.75 -21.51
C THR A 216 9.98 -6.49 -22.66
N SER A 217 9.41 -6.52 -23.88
CA SER A 217 10.01 -7.29 -24.96
C SER A 217 9.77 -6.78 -26.39
N ASP A 218 10.82 -6.25 -27.00
CA ASP A 218 10.97 -6.21 -28.47
C ASP A 218 11.43 -7.58 -29.03
N ASP A 219 12.01 -8.45 -28.17
CA ASP A 219 12.68 -9.73 -28.56
C ASP A 219 12.14 -10.99 -27.85
N GLN A 220 11.21 -10.87 -26.88
CA GLN A 220 10.53 -12.00 -26.22
C GLN A 220 9.04 -12.02 -26.56
N GLU A 221 8.48 -13.20 -26.77
CA GLU A 221 7.09 -13.37 -27.21
C GLU A 221 6.05 -13.01 -26.13
N LEU A 222 6.41 -13.05 -24.84
CA LEU A 222 5.49 -12.81 -23.71
C LEU A 222 6.09 -11.87 -22.65
N PRO A 223 5.26 -11.07 -21.96
CA PRO A 223 5.70 -10.12 -20.94
C PRO A 223 6.27 -10.83 -19.71
N LEU A 224 7.21 -10.16 -19.05
CA LEU A 224 7.79 -10.55 -17.77
C LEU A 224 7.12 -9.77 -16.63
N THR A 225 7.27 -10.26 -15.40
CA THR A 225 6.83 -9.51 -14.23
C THR A 225 7.76 -8.34 -13.93
N ILE A 226 7.20 -7.25 -13.41
CA ILE A 226 7.95 -6.21 -12.71
C ILE A 226 8.45 -6.74 -11.36
N ARG A 227 9.19 -5.90 -10.62
CA ARG A 227 9.59 -6.17 -9.25
C ARG A 227 8.50 -5.67 -8.30
N ALA A 228 7.40 -6.42 -8.20
CA ALA A 228 6.27 -6.09 -7.34
C ALA A 228 6.40 -6.74 -5.96
N VAL A 229 5.89 -6.08 -4.93
CA VAL A 229 5.78 -6.60 -3.56
C VAL A 229 4.37 -6.30 -3.09
N PHE A 230 3.66 -7.31 -2.60
CA PHE A 230 2.35 -7.17 -1.98
C PHE A 230 2.42 -7.67 -0.54
N ILE A 231 2.03 -6.83 0.42
CA ILE A 231 1.90 -7.22 1.83
C ILE A 231 0.42 -7.45 2.11
N ILE A 232 0.09 -8.64 2.61
CA ILE A 232 -1.28 -9.14 2.74
C ILE A 232 -1.52 -9.49 4.21
N ASN A 233 -2.62 -8.99 4.76
CA ASN A 233 -2.97 -9.18 6.17
C ASN A 233 -3.65 -10.55 6.44
N PRO A 234 -3.89 -10.94 7.71
CA PRO A 234 -4.62 -12.14 8.09
C PRO A 234 -5.93 -12.40 7.35
N GLU A 235 -6.73 -11.36 7.07
CA GLU A 235 -8.01 -11.46 6.35
C GLU A 235 -7.88 -11.48 4.82
N ASN A 236 -6.67 -11.71 4.29
CA ASN A 236 -6.35 -11.75 2.86
C ASN A 236 -6.57 -10.41 2.12
N LYS A 237 -6.55 -9.30 2.86
CA LYS A 237 -6.62 -7.95 2.29
C LYS A 237 -5.25 -7.44 1.90
N LEU A 238 -5.17 -6.76 0.75
CA LEU A 238 -3.95 -6.07 0.32
C LEU A 238 -3.71 -4.84 1.18
N MET A 239 -2.59 -4.79 1.88
CA MET A 239 -2.24 -3.70 2.79
C MET A 239 -1.24 -2.71 2.21
N LEU A 240 -0.36 -3.17 1.33
CA LEU A 240 0.66 -2.36 0.72
C LEU A 240 1.15 -3.01 -0.57
N SER A 241 1.40 -2.19 -1.59
CA SER A 241 2.04 -2.62 -2.84
C SER A 241 3.23 -1.72 -3.19
N LEU A 242 4.38 -2.30 -3.52
CA LEU A 242 5.54 -1.59 -4.08
C LEU A 242 5.82 -2.10 -5.49
N ASN A 243 6.00 -1.20 -6.46
CA ASN A 243 6.29 -1.55 -7.85
C ASN A 243 7.61 -0.92 -8.27
N TYR A 244 8.61 -1.76 -8.52
CA TYR A 244 9.93 -1.37 -8.99
C TYR A 244 10.15 -1.84 -10.44
N PRO A 245 10.85 -1.05 -11.28
CA PRO A 245 11.24 -1.53 -12.60
C PRO A 245 12.32 -2.61 -12.49
N ALA A 246 12.50 -3.40 -13.55
CA ALA A 246 13.50 -4.48 -13.57
C ALA A 246 14.94 -4.01 -13.27
N CYS A 247 15.28 -2.75 -13.55
CA CYS A 247 16.62 -2.20 -13.36
C CYS A 247 16.95 -1.76 -11.92
N VAL A 248 15.98 -1.69 -11.01
CA VAL A 248 16.19 -1.22 -9.63
C VAL A 248 15.92 -2.37 -8.66
N GLY A 249 16.97 -2.85 -7.99
CA GLY A 249 16.82 -3.81 -6.88
C GLY A 249 16.11 -3.17 -5.69
N ARG A 250 15.23 -3.92 -5.04
CA ARG A 250 14.43 -3.46 -3.90
C ARG A 250 15.25 -3.41 -2.61
N ASN A 251 14.86 -2.49 -1.73
CA ASN A 251 15.38 -2.42 -0.38
C ASN A 251 14.60 -3.38 0.54
N MET A 252 15.24 -4.46 0.99
CA MET A 252 14.59 -5.44 1.88
C MET A 252 14.31 -4.86 3.27
N ASP A 253 15.13 -3.92 3.75
CA ASP A 253 14.94 -3.29 5.06
C ASP A 253 13.65 -2.47 5.06
N GLU A 254 13.31 -1.83 3.94
CA GLU A 254 12.05 -1.09 3.81
C GLU A 254 10.83 -2.03 3.80
N ILE A 255 10.94 -3.19 3.16
CA ILE A 255 9.86 -4.20 3.16
C ILE A 255 9.62 -4.71 4.58
N VAL A 256 10.68 -5.04 5.32
CA VAL A 256 10.62 -5.46 6.73
C VAL A 256 9.98 -4.36 7.58
N ARG A 257 10.46 -3.12 7.46
CA ARG A 257 9.92 -1.95 8.18
C ARG A 257 8.43 -1.72 7.88
N CYS A 258 8.00 -1.94 6.65
CA CYS A 258 6.59 -1.85 6.26
C CYS A 258 5.75 -2.95 6.92
N VAL A 259 6.23 -4.20 6.97
CA VAL A 259 5.53 -5.28 7.69
C VAL A 259 5.38 -4.93 9.17
N GLU A 260 6.45 -4.48 9.80
CA GLU A 260 6.45 -4.09 11.21
C GLU A 260 5.46 -2.94 11.47
N ALA A 261 5.52 -1.88 10.68
CA ALA A 261 4.60 -0.74 10.80
C ALA A 261 3.12 -1.14 10.58
N LEU A 262 2.87 -2.05 9.63
CA LEU A 262 1.53 -2.54 9.34
C LEU A 262 1.00 -3.44 10.47
N GLN A 263 1.82 -4.34 11.01
CA GLN A 263 1.44 -5.17 12.16
C GLN A 263 1.18 -4.32 13.41
N LEU A 264 2.05 -3.36 13.68
CA LEU A 264 1.92 -2.44 14.81
C LEU A 264 0.62 -1.62 14.73
N SER A 265 0.36 -1.02 13.56
CA SER A 265 -0.88 -0.27 13.31
C SER A 265 -2.09 -1.19 13.21
N TYR A 266 -1.87 -2.49 12.94
CA TYR A 266 -2.95 -3.45 12.85
C TYR A 266 -3.48 -3.81 14.26
N GLU A 267 -2.57 -3.98 15.21
CA GLU A 267 -2.87 -4.33 16.60
C GLU A 267 -3.24 -3.11 17.45
N LYS A 268 -2.65 -1.95 17.17
CA LYS A 268 -2.78 -0.74 17.99
C LYS A 268 -3.38 0.42 17.18
N SER A 269 -4.17 1.28 17.83
CA SER A 269 -4.80 2.46 17.19
C SER A 269 -3.81 3.61 16.95
N ILE A 270 -2.70 3.31 16.28
CA ILE A 270 -1.56 4.21 16.04
C ILE A 270 -1.26 4.30 14.54
N ALA A 271 -0.43 5.29 14.17
CA ALA A 271 0.15 5.43 12.83
C ALA A 271 1.64 5.77 12.93
N THR A 272 2.46 5.12 12.11
CA THR A 272 3.90 5.39 12.03
C THR A 272 4.18 6.65 11.20
N PRO A 273 4.98 7.61 11.68
CA PRO A 273 5.32 8.83 10.95
C PRO A 273 6.30 8.60 9.81
N ALA A 274 6.59 9.66 9.05
CA ALA A 274 7.62 9.65 8.02
C ALA A 274 8.98 9.23 8.62
N ASN A 275 9.70 8.35 7.89
CA ASN A 275 11.00 7.80 8.25
C ASN A 275 11.03 6.96 9.54
N TRP A 276 9.89 6.58 10.11
CA TRP A 276 9.84 5.71 11.29
C TRP A 276 10.60 4.39 11.06
N PRO A 277 11.47 3.94 11.99
CA PRO A 277 11.65 4.44 13.36
C PRO A 277 12.71 5.54 13.52
N ASN A 278 13.34 6.00 12.44
CA ASN A 278 14.36 7.06 12.45
C ASN A 278 13.71 8.46 12.33
N ASN A 279 12.76 8.75 13.21
CA ASN A 279 12.00 10.00 13.24
C ASN A 279 12.11 10.69 14.61
N HIS A 280 11.72 11.97 14.64
CA HIS A 280 11.61 12.77 15.87
C HIS A 280 12.87 12.72 16.75
N GLU A 281 14.06 12.86 16.15
CA GLU A 281 15.35 12.89 16.87
C GLU A 281 15.33 13.93 18.00
N GLU A 282 14.74 15.10 17.72
CA GLU A 282 14.38 16.10 18.71
C GLU A 282 13.03 16.73 18.34
N ILE A 283 12.18 16.98 19.34
CA ILE A 283 10.94 17.75 19.20
C ILE A 283 10.95 18.99 20.10
N LEU A 284 10.25 20.05 19.69
CA LEU A 284 10.06 21.24 20.50
C LEU A 284 8.96 20.99 21.54
N MET A 285 9.29 21.19 22.82
CA MET A 285 8.37 21.06 23.94
C MET A 285 7.68 22.40 24.27
N PRO A 286 6.54 22.39 24.99
CA PRO A 286 5.80 23.62 25.32
C PRO A 286 6.59 24.63 26.16
N ASP A 287 7.59 24.18 26.91
CA ASP A 287 8.48 25.03 27.70
C ASP A 287 9.60 25.69 26.85
N GLY A 288 9.62 25.43 25.54
CA GLY A 288 10.63 25.93 24.60
C GLY A 288 11.90 25.08 24.54
N SER A 289 11.99 23.99 25.30
CA SER A 289 13.12 23.06 25.24
C SER A 289 13.00 22.08 24.07
N HIS A 290 14.12 21.47 23.68
CA HIS A 290 14.15 20.35 22.74
C HIS A 290 14.28 19.04 23.50
N SER A 291 13.47 18.04 23.17
CA SER A 291 13.48 16.71 23.78
C SER A 291 13.71 15.61 22.75
N SER A 292 14.61 14.68 23.06
CA SER A 292 14.89 13.48 22.27
C SER A 292 14.13 12.23 22.76
N GLU A 293 13.29 12.37 23.79
CA GLU A 293 12.51 11.26 24.36
C GLU A 293 11.48 10.67 23.39
N TYR A 294 11.15 11.40 22.32
CA TYR A 294 10.18 10.99 21.31
C TYR A 294 10.85 10.40 20.06
N LYS A 295 12.16 10.12 20.08
CA LYS A 295 12.82 9.42 18.97
C LYS A 295 12.13 8.08 18.71
N GLY A 296 11.78 7.83 17.44
CA GLY A 296 11.05 6.62 17.03
C GLY A 296 9.59 6.55 17.47
N SER A 297 9.03 7.64 18.00
CA SER A 297 7.62 7.72 18.40
C SER A 297 6.65 7.51 17.24
N VAL A 298 5.43 7.09 17.57
CA VAL A 298 4.29 6.97 16.66
C VAL A 298 3.22 8.01 16.97
N PHE A 299 2.25 8.17 16.08
CA PHE A 299 1.08 9.01 16.31
C PHE A 299 -0.13 8.18 16.76
N LEU A 300 -0.96 8.73 17.65
CA LEU A 300 -2.33 8.23 17.83
C LEU A 300 -3.17 8.53 16.59
N LEU A 301 -4.01 7.60 16.17
CA LEU A 301 -4.96 7.87 15.09
C LEU A 301 -5.89 9.02 15.48
N PRO A 302 -6.29 9.91 14.54
CA PRO A 302 -7.22 11.00 14.84
C PRO A 302 -8.59 10.55 15.39
N THR A 303 -8.96 9.30 15.16
CA THR A 303 -10.21 8.69 15.66
C THR A 303 -10.17 8.32 17.14
N VAL A 304 -8.98 8.19 17.74
CA VAL A 304 -8.81 7.86 19.17
C VAL A 304 -9.27 9.05 20.01
N SER A 305 -10.19 8.83 20.94
CA SER A 305 -10.67 9.90 21.82
C SER A 305 -9.60 10.32 22.83
N GLU A 306 -9.76 11.48 23.47
CA GLU A 306 -8.82 11.92 24.51
C GLU A 306 -8.90 11.03 25.77
N GLU A 307 -10.08 10.54 26.11
CA GLU A 307 -10.28 9.58 27.20
C GLU A 307 -9.52 8.27 26.93
N GLU A 308 -9.69 7.71 25.72
CA GLU A 308 -8.98 6.49 25.31
C GLU A 308 -7.47 6.69 25.25
N ALA A 309 -7.02 7.85 24.75
CA ALA A 309 -5.60 8.20 24.70
C ALA A 309 -4.98 8.25 26.11
N ASN A 310 -5.65 8.90 27.07
CA ASN A 310 -5.17 8.99 28.44
C ASN A 310 -5.17 7.63 29.16
N GLU A 311 -6.12 6.75 28.85
CA GLU A 311 -6.20 5.42 29.44
C GLU A 311 -5.11 4.50 28.88
N ARG A 312 -4.97 4.44 27.55
CA ARG A 312 -4.04 3.52 26.87
C ARG A 312 -2.59 4.01 26.86
N TYR A 313 -2.41 5.33 26.78
CA TYR A 313 -1.10 5.97 26.61
C TYR A 313 -0.97 7.21 27.51
N PRO A 314 -1.03 7.10 28.84
CA PRO A 314 -1.07 8.24 29.76
C PRO A 314 0.13 9.23 29.62
N GLY A 315 1.23 8.81 28.99
CA GLY A 315 2.39 9.64 28.68
C GLY A 315 2.40 10.27 27.29
N PHE A 316 1.30 10.22 26.53
CA PHE A 316 1.26 10.78 25.18
C PHE A 316 1.43 12.31 25.19
N HIS A 317 2.05 12.85 24.15
CA HIS A 317 2.28 14.28 24.01
C HIS A 317 1.53 14.86 22.82
N THR A 318 0.77 15.93 23.04
CA THR A 318 0.16 16.69 21.95
C THR A 318 1.04 17.88 21.59
N CYS A 319 1.56 17.89 20.36
CA CYS A 319 2.39 18.99 19.88
C CYS A 319 1.58 20.29 19.78
N ASP A 320 2.14 21.41 20.24
CA ASP A 320 1.52 22.73 20.02
C ASP A 320 1.69 23.15 18.56
N VAL A 321 0.58 23.44 17.89
CA VAL A 321 0.54 23.82 16.48
C VAL A 321 -0.23 25.12 16.29
N PRO A 322 0.08 25.92 15.24
CA PRO A 322 -0.60 27.19 15.01
C PRO A 322 -2.12 27.09 14.85
N SER A 323 -2.64 25.96 14.34
CA SER A 323 -4.08 25.74 14.17
C SER A 323 -4.83 25.49 15.48
N LYS A 324 -4.11 25.17 16.57
CA LYS A 324 -4.66 24.75 17.86
C LYS A 324 -5.57 23.52 17.78
N ILE A 325 -5.45 22.74 16.72
CA ILE A 325 -6.14 21.44 16.57
C ILE A 325 -5.23 20.36 17.18
N PRO A 326 -5.71 19.56 18.15
CA PRO A 326 -4.89 18.57 18.88
C PRO A 326 -4.74 17.24 18.11
N TYR A 327 -4.24 17.29 16.87
CA TYR A 327 -4.13 16.10 16.01
C TYR A 327 -2.73 15.46 15.99
N LEU A 328 -1.68 16.22 16.29
CA LEU A 328 -0.30 15.71 16.39
C LEU A 328 -0.05 15.15 17.79
N ARG A 329 -0.54 13.94 18.04
CA ARG A 329 -0.45 13.26 19.34
C ARG A 329 0.56 12.12 19.29
N LEU A 330 1.73 12.32 19.91
CA LEU A 330 2.86 11.41 19.93
C LEU A 330 2.80 10.42 21.09
N VAL A 331 3.15 9.16 20.81
CA VAL A 331 3.37 8.10 21.80
C VAL A 331 4.82 7.63 21.68
N LYS A 332 5.54 7.59 22.80
CA LYS A 332 6.95 7.15 22.85
C LYS A 332 7.07 5.69 22.42
N ALA A 333 8.15 5.34 21.71
CA ALA A 333 8.36 3.98 21.19
C ALA A 333 8.26 2.90 22.29
N GLU A 334 8.86 3.15 23.45
CA GLU A 334 8.84 2.25 24.62
C GLU A 334 7.45 2.01 25.21
N ASP A 335 6.50 2.92 24.98
CA ASP A 335 5.11 2.78 25.42
C ASP A 335 4.24 2.09 24.37
N VAL A 336 4.73 1.98 23.13
CA VAL A 336 4.08 1.18 22.08
C VAL A 336 4.47 -0.28 22.17
N GLU A 337 5.59 -0.65 22.79
CA GLU A 337 6.01 -2.06 22.92
C GLU A 337 5.39 -2.79 24.11
N LYS A 338 4.86 -2.04 25.10
CA LYS A 338 4.14 -2.57 26.27
C LYS A 338 2.71 -2.99 25.91
#